data_AF-A0A9W6JA24-F1
#
_entry.id   AF-A0A9W6JA24-F1
#
_cell.length_a   1.000
_cell.length_b   1.000
_cell.length_c   1.000
_cell.angle_alpha   90.00
_cell.angle_beta   90.00
_cell.angle_gamma   90.00
#
_symmetry.space_group_name_H-M   'P 1'
#
loop_
_entity.id
_entity.type
_entity.pdbx_description
1 polymer ?
#
loop_
_entity_poly.entity_id
_entity_poly.type
_entity_poly.pdbx_seq_one_letter_code
_entity_poly.pdbx_strand_id
1 'polypeptide(L)'
;MSEPVAAPLPDRLSSDPNSPFHDADLLERGVGIRFKGAEKTNVEEYCVSEGWIRVSVGKAKDRAGNPMTVKLVGPVEPYLRDSEA
;
A
#
# COMPACT_ATOMS: atom_id res chain seq x y z
N MET A 1 8.78 23.82 15.48
CA MET A 1 8.29 24.38 14.20
C MET A 1 9.03 23.67 13.09
N SER A 2 8.26 23.07 12.19
CA SER A 2 8.54 22.62 10.82
C SER A 2 9.90 22.01 10.47
N GLU A 3 9.89 20.70 10.20
CA GLU A 3 10.75 20.09 9.18
C GLU A 3 9.87 19.72 7.98
N PRO A 4 10.13 20.28 6.78
CA PRO A 4 9.52 19.80 5.55
C PRO A 4 10.32 18.58 5.12
N VAL A 5 10.03 17.41 5.69
CA VAL A 5 10.71 16.18 5.28
C VAL A 5 10.10 15.75 3.94
N ALA A 6 10.90 15.92 2.89
CA ALA A 6 10.62 15.58 1.49
C ALA A 6 9.76 14.33 1.37
N ALA A 7 8.45 14.49 1.12
CA ALA A 7 7.39 13.51 1.35
C ALA A 7 7.86 12.04 1.20
N PRO A 8 8.41 11.43 2.27
CA PRO A 8 8.72 10.02 2.24
C PRO A 8 7.38 9.31 2.28
N LEU A 9 7.25 8.22 1.54
CA LEU A 9 6.05 7.40 1.49
C LEU A 9 5.45 7.24 2.90
N PRO A 10 4.14 7.48 3.08
CA PRO A 10 3.54 7.47 4.41
C PRO A 10 3.73 6.08 5.03
N ASP A 11 3.97 6.10 6.34
CA ASP A 11 4.24 4.90 7.13
C ASP A 11 3.07 3.90 7.08
N ARG A 12 1.85 4.43 6.93
CA ARG A 12 0.64 3.68 6.62
C ARG A 12 -0.09 4.32 5.45
N LEU A 13 -0.42 3.53 4.44
CA LEU A 13 -1.23 3.94 3.29
C LEU A 13 -2.31 2.90 3.02
N SER A 14 -3.49 3.36 2.67
CA SER A 14 -4.65 2.55 2.34
C SER A 14 -5.21 2.96 0.97
N SER A 15 -5.54 2.00 0.14
CA SER A 15 -6.18 2.21 -1.16
C SER A 15 -7.70 2.38 -1.03
N ASP A 16 -8.24 2.06 0.14
CA ASP A 16 -9.66 2.19 0.45
C ASP A 16 -10.05 3.65 0.70
N PRO A 17 -10.95 4.24 -0.10
CA PRO A 17 -11.37 5.64 0.06
C PRO A 17 -12.13 5.91 1.36
N ASN A 18 -12.59 4.86 2.04
CA ASN A 18 -13.26 4.94 3.33
C ASN A 18 -12.28 4.91 4.51
N SER A 19 -10.99 4.67 4.27
CA SER A 19 -9.97 4.60 5.31
C SER A 19 -9.36 5.99 5.54
N PRO A 20 -9.06 6.39 6.80
CA PRO A 20 -8.43 7.67 7.09
C PRO A 20 -6.99 7.82 6.56
N PHE A 21 -6.41 6.71 6.08
CA PHE A 21 -5.06 6.66 5.50
C PHE A 21 -5.10 6.58 3.96
N HIS A 22 -6.19 7.05 3.35
CA HIS A 22 -6.34 7.08 1.90
C HIS A 22 -5.71 8.32 1.28
N ASP A 23 -4.67 8.13 0.47
CA ASP A 23 -4.05 9.19 -0.33
C ASP A 23 -4.22 8.91 -1.83
N ALA A 24 -5.18 9.60 -2.44
CA ALA A 24 -5.43 9.51 -3.88
C ALA A 24 -4.20 9.93 -4.71
N ASP A 25 -3.47 10.97 -4.28
CA ASP A 25 -2.28 11.48 -4.99
C ASP A 25 -1.17 10.42 -5.10
N LEU A 26 -0.92 9.68 -4.01
CA LEU A 26 0.04 8.57 -3.98
C LEU A 26 -0.41 7.38 -4.83
N LEU A 27 -1.72 7.10 -4.85
CA LEU A 27 -2.30 6.05 -5.70
C LEU A 27 -2.20 6.43 -7.17
N GLU A 28 -2.44 7.69 -7.53
CA GLU A 28 -2.28 8.21 -8.89
C GLU A 28 -0.83 8.14 -9.38
N ARG A 29 0.13 8.45 -8.50
CA ARG A 29 1.57 8.31 -8.78
C ARG A 29 2.02 6.85 -8.95
N GLY A 30 1.19 5.89 -8.57
CA GLY A 30 1.50 4.47 -8.65
C GLY A 30 2.45 4.03 -7.54
N VAL A 31 1.91 3.65 -6.39
CA VAL A 31 2.71 3.06 -5.31
C VAL A 31 2.93 1.55 -5.54
N GLY A 32 4.14 1.06 -5.29
CA GLY A 32 4.48 -0.36 -5.28
C GLY A 32 5.05 -0.76 -3.92
N ILE A 33 4.82 -2.01 -3.50
CA ILE A 33 5.36 -2.50 -2.23
C ILE A 33 6.23 -3.72 -2.49
N ARG A 34 7.47 -3.71 -1.99
CA ARG A 34 8.32 -4.90 -1.98
C ARG A 34 8.21 -5.56 -0.61
N PHE A 35 7.74 -6.80 -0.61
CA PHE A 35 7.49 -7.57 0.60
C PHE A 35 8.24 -8.89 0.56
N LYS A 36 9.15 -9.11 1.52
CA LYS A 36 10.04 -10.28 1.56
C LYS A 36 10.74 -10.55 0.21
N GLY A 37 11.19 -9.49 -0.46
CA GLY A 37 11.86 -9.56 -1.75
C GLY A 37 10.91 -9.72 -2.96
N ALA A 38 9.61 -9.91 -2.76
CA ALA A 38 8.61 -10.00 -3.82
C ALA A 38 7.86 -8.67 -4.00
N GLU A 39 7.81 -8.16 -5.22
CA GLU A 39 7.00 -6.99 -5.55
C GLU A 39 5.50 -7.34 -5.53
N LYS A 40 4.73 -6.49 -4.85
CA LYS A 40 3.28 -6.58 -4.71
C LYS A 40 2.69 -5.27 -5.21
N THR A 41 1.83 -5.40 -6.21
CA THR A 41 1.10 -4.28 -6.82
C THR A 41 -0.38 -4.31 -6.46
N ASN A 42 -0.87 -5.43 -5.93
CA ASN A 42 -2.24 -5.59 -5.45
C ASN A 42 -2.29 -5.37 -3.92
N VAL A 43 -1.52 -4.39 -3.43
CA VAL A 43 -1.55 -4.03 -2.01
C VAL A 43 -2.69 -3.07 -1.80
N GLU A 44 -3.62 -3.47 -0.95
CA GLU A 44 -4.75 -2.64 -0.57
C GLU A 44 -4.34 -1.70 0.56
N GLU A 45 -3.56 -2.17 1.53
CA GLU A 45 -3.08 -1.36 2.64
C GLU A 45 -1.71 -1.84 3.12
N TYR A 46 -0.86 -0.95 3.61
CA TYR A 46 0.38 -1.34 4.28
C TYR A 46 0.65 -0.49 5.52
N CYS A 47 1.43 -1.05 6.44
CA CYS A 47 1.97 -0.38 7.62
C CYS A 47 3.44 -0.77 7.77
N VAL A 48 4.36 0.18 7.58
CA VAL A 48 5.80 -0.02 7.68
C VAL A 48 6.23 -0.14 9.14
N SER A 49 5.70 0.71 10.02
CA SER A 49 6.01 0.73 11.45
C SER A 49 5.61 -0.57 12.15
N GLU A 50 4.46 -1.15 11.82
CA GLU A 50 4.06 -2.47 12.32
C GLU A 50 4.59 -3.63 11.43
N GLY A 51 5.16 -3.34 10.26
CA GLY A 51 5.72 -4.34 9.35
C GLY A 51 4.69 -5.32 8.79
N TRP A 52 3.59 -4.84 8.22
CA TRP A 52 2.62 -5.69 7.55
C TRP A 52 1.99 -5.04 6.32
N ILE A 53 1.48 -5.89 5.42
CA ILE A 53 0.73 -5.50 4.24
C ILE A 53 -0.58 -6.29 4.16
N ARG A 54 -1.63 -5.66 3.65
CA ARG A 54 -2.85 -6.30 3.19
C ARG A 54 -2.84 -6.34 1.68
N VAL A 55 -2.91 -7.55 1.14
CA VAL A 55 -2.93 -7.76 -0.31
C VAL A 55 -4.20 -8.48 -0.70
N SER A 56 -4.82 -8.05 -1.79
CA SER A 56 -5.94 -8.75 -2.39
C SER A 56 -5.41 -10.02 -3.08
N VAL A 57 -5.86 -11.20 -2.64
CA VAL A 57 -5.39 -12.48 -3.17
C VAL A 57 -6.35 -13.00 -4.24
N GLY A 58 -5.86 -13.01 -5.48
CA GLY A 58 -6.57 -13.57 -6.63
C GLY A 58 -7.76 -12.73 -7.08
N LYS A 59 -8.63 -13.34 -7.89
CA LYS A 59 -9.91 -12.75 -8.34
C LYS A 59 -11.08 -13.07 -7.40
N ALA A 60 -10.81 -13.75 -6.28
CA ALA A 60 -11.84 -14.15 -5.34
C ALA A 60 -12.45 -12.90 -4.70
N LYS A 61 -13.75 -12.74 -4.88
CA LYS A 61 -14.56 -11.71 -4.26
C LYS A 61 -15.48 -12.38 -3.25
N ASP A 62 -15.67 -11.75 -2.10
CA ASP A 62 -16.68 -12.16 -1.12
C ASP A 62 -18.09 -12.04 -1.74
N ARG A 63 -19.11 -12.58 -1.06
CA ARG A 63 -20.53 -12.42 -1.43
C ARG A 63 -20.94 -10.96 -1.64
N ALA A 64 -20.26 -10.01 -0.99
CA ALA A 64 -20.46 -8.58 -1.17
C ALA A 64 -19.74 -7.97 -2.39
N GLY A 65 -18.96 -8.74 -3.15
CA GLY A 65 -18.18 -8.25 -4.28
C GLY A 65 -16.81 -7.67 -3.90
N ASN A 66 -16.47 -7.65 -2.61
CA ASN A 66 -15.21 -7.14 -2.10
C ASN A 66 -14.07 -8.14 -2.35
N PRO A 67 -12.90 -7.70 -2.80
CA PRO A 67 -11.76 -8.59 -2.99
C PRO A 67 -11.37 -9.26 -1.67
N MET A 68 -11.03 -10.55 -1.71
CA MET A 68 -10.48 -11.23 -0.54
C MET A 68 -9.06 -10.73 -0.26
N THR A 69 -8.89 -10.00 0.83
CA THR A 69 -7.57 -9.57 1.29
C THR A 69 -6.96 -10.56 2.28
N VAL A 70 -5.64 -10.70 2.24
CA VAL A 70 -4.86 -11.35 3.29
C VAL A 70 -3.86 -10.38 3.89
N LYS A 71 -3.72 -10.42 5.21
CA LYS A 71 -2.68 -9.69 5.93
C LYS A 71 -1.41 -10.54 5.97
N LEU A 72 -0.31 -10.02 5.44
CA LEU A 72 1.02 -10.61 5.48
C LEU A 72 1.91 -9.77 6.38
N VAL A 73 2.59 -10.41 7.32
CA VAL A 73 3.52 -9.75 8.27
C VAL A 73 4.97 -10.03 7.84
N GLY A 74 5.79 -8.99 7.79
CA GLY A 74 7.17 -9.07 7.33
C GLY A 74 7.76 -7.72 6.90
N PRO A 75 9.00 -7.71 6.39
CA PRO A 75 9.64 -6.50 5.89
C PRO A 75 8.84 -5.90 4.74
N VAL A 76 8.45 -4.64 4.92
CA VAL A 76 7.68 -3.83 3.98
C VAL A 76 8.55 -2.70 3.48
N GLU A 77 8.78 -2.66 2.18
CA GLU A 77 9.56 -1.61 1.54
C GLU A 77 8.66 -0.93 0.50
N PRO A 78 8.00 0.19 0.85
CA PRO A 78 7.22 0.94 -0.12
C PRO A 78 8.17 1.68 -1.07
N TYR A 79 7.79 1.74 -2.34
CA TYR A 79 8.50 2.48 -3.36
C TYR A 79 7.50 3.14 -4.31
N LEU A 80 7.86 4.31 -4.83
CA LEU A 80 7.09 4.96 -5.89
C LEU A 80 7.48 4.33 -7.22
N ARG A 81 6.48 3.96 -8.02
CA ARG A 81 6.67 3.46 -9.39
C ARG A 81 6.64 4.62 -10.38
N ASP A 82 7.12 5.79 -9.94
CA ASP A 82 7.14 7.02 -10.73
C ASP A 82 7.77 6.68 -12.09
N SER A 83 6.91 6.67 -13.10
CA SER A 83 7.23 6.26 -14.45
C SER A 83 7.93 7.43 -15.13
N GLU A 84 9.16 7.73 -14.70
CA GLU A 84 10.02 8.61 -15.49
C GLU A 84 10.62 7.80 -16.63
N ALA A 85 9.90 7.80 -17.76
CA ALA A 85 10.41 7.84 -19.15
C ALA A 85 9.25 7.87 -20.16
#